data_AF-A0A352JHP6-F1
#
_entry.id   AF-A0A352JHP6-F1
#
_cell.length_a   1.000
_cell.length_b   1.000
_cell.length_c   1.000
_cell.angle_alpha   90.00
_cell.angle_beta   90.00
_cell.angle_gamma   90.00
#
_symmetry.space_group_name_H-M   'P 1'
#
loop_
_entity.id
_entity.type
_entity.pdbx_description
1 polymer ?
#
loop_
_entity_poly.entity_id
_entity_poly.type
_entity_poly.pdbx_seq_one_letter_code
_entity_poly.pdbx_strand_id
1 'polypeptide(L)'
;MKLKSILLTAAATFSLATAGQLHAQVTRPVGINISYVADYSTELVFTNAFLQCRDWISCNANNTGPWDTQVSVPLRPDGYPLQLPYDDGVNLPQKLKTLMIWDLFSATPTGTFRLKSSGTGQIRLTNGATGTYNSPVDTLVQVTGGVILELVASDINDPVHDIKFILPGYINTYQTQTFTSEFLDFLSDFQVVRFMDFTNTNGSQVVNWSDRTLPDYYTQGKFGGVAWDYVVQLANITQKDIWINIPHKADNAFLDSLANFLQNGLDPSIKIYLEYSNEVWNGAFSQNADCAQMAQNLGYTGQPWERAWKYTAKRSADVFKVFSDVFIDDARIIKIIPSQAANSWVTNQIVNYFNDPFYNPNQVGADAIAIGPYFGHSVANDIANAGLASTISVPDIIDSLQLSLPEAQGWIMANKTVANNHNLDLIVYEGGQHLVATGNNINNDTLTQKLIAANRDTAMYGLYCDYFDFWYSNVGNLFCHFTSTQRYTQWGSWGLMENQQDTLNPKYRSLGDCIFSFNTTLTGFDTPNNSTKINVFPNPSDGLVFLDFQDGRARQYQLFDATGKLLETNTGRAISLLDLAEGLYFIRVENHTYRVIKK
;
A
#
# COMPACT_ATOMS: atom_id res chain seq x y z
N MET A 1 16.92 83.04 20.14
CA MET A 1 16.58 81.61 20.35
C MET A 1 16.39 80.99 18.97
N LYS A 2 17.41 80.31 18.43
CA LYS A 2 17.42 79.83 17.03
C LYS A 2 17.10 78.33 17.01
N LEU A 3 16.02 77.96 16.32
CA LEU A 3 15.65 76.58 15.99
C LEU A 3 16.79 75.93 15.18
N LYS A 4 17.22 74.74 15.59
CA LYS A 4 17.98 73.80 14.76
C LYS A 4 17.22 72.47 14.72
N SER A 5 16.95 72.08 13.48
CA SER A 5 16.41 70.81 13.02
C SER A 5 17.33 69.64 13.37
N ILE A 6 16.74 68.53 13.85
CA ILE A 6 17.41 67.24 14.03
C ILE A 6 16.81 66.27 13.01
N LEU A 7 17.66 65.78 12.11
CA LEU A 7 17.40 64.63 11.24
C LEU A 7 17.29 63.36 12.10
N LEU A 8 16.24 62.57 11.91
CA LEU A 8 16.16 61.19 12.38
C LEU A 8 16.33 60.25 11.18
N THR A 9 17.40 59.46 11.19
CA THR A 9 17.67 58.36 10.26
C THR A 9 16.83 57.14 10.66
N ALA A 10 15.93 56.70 9.79
CA ALA A 10 15.19 55.44 9.93
C ALA A 10 16.03 54.28 9.35
N ALA A 11 16.39 53.31 10.19
CA ALA A 11 16.97 52.04 9.75
C ALA A 11 15.83 51.08 9.38
N ALA A 12 15.81 50.63 8.13
CA ALA A 12 14.88 49.61 7.66
C ALA A 12 15.44 48.21 7.98
N THR A 13 14.77 47.47 8.85
CA THR A 13 14.98 46.04 9.05
C THR A 13 14.34 45.27 7.89
N PHE A 14 15.18 44.62 7.07
CA PHE A 14 14.75 43.60 6.12
C PHE A 14 14.40 42.31 6.87
N SER A 15 13.10 41.99 6.94
CA SER A 15 12.65 40.65 7.30
C SER A 15 12.85 39.73 6.09
N LEU A 16 13.79 38.80 6.19
CA LEU A 16 13.87 37.64 5.30
C LEU A 16 12.61 36.78 5.54
N ALA A 17 11.64 36.88 4.64
CA ALA A 17 10.57 35.91 4.54
C ALA A 17 11.18 34.61 4.02
N THR A 18 11.32 33.61 4.88
CA THR A 18 11.53 32.22 4.48
C THR A 18 10.35 31.81 3.59
N ALA A 19 10.62 31.45 2.35
CA ALA A 19 9.65 30.83 1.46
C ALA A 19 9.20 29.51 2.09
N GLY A 20 8.03 29.52 2.75
CA GLY A 20 7.35 28.29 3.13
C GLY A 20 6.96 27.54 1.87
N GLN A 21 7.26 26.25 1.80
CA GLN A 21 6.61 25.35 0.86
C GLN A 21 5.10 25.48 1.09
N LEU A 22 4.40 26.03 0.11
CA LEU A 22 2.95 25.88 -0.01
C LEU A 22 2.70 24.39 -0.23
N HIS A 23 2.50 23.63 0.85
CA HIS A 23 1.90 22.31 0.73
C HIS A 23 0.51 22.53 0.14
N ALA A 24 0.28 22.00 -1.07
CA ALA A 24 -1.04 21.85 -1.64
C ALA A 24 -1.98 21.29 -0.57
N GLN A 25 -3.11 21.94 -0.32
CA GLN A 25 -4.08 21.45 0.64
C GLN A 25 -4.64 20.12 0.10
N VAL A 26 -4.37 19.02 0.81
CA VAL A 26 -4.91 17.70 0.47
C VAL A 26 -6.41 17.71 0.75
N THR A 27 -7.23 17.68 -0.31
CA THR A 27 -8.69 17.79 -0.20
C THR A 27 -9.35 16.44 0.13
N ARG A 28 -8.78 15.36 -0.39
CA ARG A 28 -9.24 13.98 -0.26
C ARG A 28 -8.12 13.08 0.25
N PRO A 29 -7.74 13.18 1.54
CA PRO A 29 -6.59 12.46 2.08
C PRO A 29 -6.76 10.95 1.95
N VAL A 30 -5.76 10.30 1.35
CA VAL A 30 -5.82 8.87 1.00
C VAL A 30 -4.56 8.14 1.45
N GLY A 31 -4.79 6.95 2.01
CA GLY A 31 -3.75 6.00 2.34
C GLY A 31 -3.89 4.70 1.55
N ILE A 32 -2.85 3.89 1.59
CA ILE A 32 -2.84 2.56 1.02
C ILE A 32 -2.16 1.59 1.97
N ASN A 33 -2.78 0.44 2.22
CA ASN A 33 -2.09 -0.66 2.86
C ASN A 33 -1.28 -1.44 1.81
N ILE A 34 0.02 -1.56 2.03
CA ILE A 34 0.91 -2.28 1.12
C ILE A 34 0.91 -3.77 1.42
N SER A 35 1.12 -4.58 0.39
CA SER A 35 0.97 -6.03 0.48
C SER A 35 2.07 -6.68 1.32
N TYR A 36 1.80 -7.90 1.80
CA TYR A 36 2.84 -8.73 2.37
C TYR A 36 3.89 -9.11 1.31
N VAL A 37 5.08 -9.42 1.78
CA VAL A 37 6.19 -9.88 0.95
C VAL A 37 6.22 -11.40 0.95
N ALA A 38 6.19 -12.01 -0.24
CA ALA A 38 6.34 -13.45 -0.43
C ALA A 38 6.82 -13.75 -1.85
N ASP A 39 7.23 -15.00 -2.06
CA ASP A 39 7.74 -15.47 -3.36
C ASP A 39 6.68 -15.39 -4.47
N TYR A 40 5.40 -15.40 -4.07
CA TYR A 40 4.22 -15.33 -4.94
C TYR A 40 3.46 -14.01 -4.86
N SER A 41 4.03 -12.99 -4.21
CA SER A 41 3.45 -11.65 -4.22
C SER A 41 3.68 -10.98 -5.58
N THR A 42 2.62 -10.39 -6.14
CA THR A 42 2.71 -9.61 -7.39
C THR A 42 3.17 -8.17 -7.15
N GLU A 43 3.34 -7.76 -5.89
CA GLU A 43 4.03 -6.53 -5.51
C GLU A 43 5.54 -6.79 -5.42
N LEU A 44 6.31 -6.28 -6.38
CA LEU A 44 7.77 -6.37 -6.35
C LEU A 44 8.33 -5.19 -5.57
N VAL A 45 8.55 -5.38 -4.26
CA VAL A 45 9.00 -4.30 -3.36
C VAL A 45 10.49 -4.04 -3.52
N PHE A 46 11.31 -5.09 -3.44
CA PHE A 46 12.77 -4.98 -3.37
C PHE A 46 13.46 -5.15 -4.72
N THR A 47 14.52 -4.38 -4.96
CA THR A 47 15.41 -4.59 -6.11
C THR A 47 16.17 -5.92 -6.02
N ASN A 48 16.41 -6.40 -4.80
CA ASN A 48 16.89 -7.75 -4.51
C ASN A 48 15.70 -8.70 -4.31
N ALA A 49 15.33 -9.45 -5.34
CA ALA A 49 14.23 -10.41 -5.29
C ALA A 49 14.48 -11.55 -4.28
N PHE A 50 15.73 -11.78 -3.85
CA PHE A 50 16.03 -12.77 -2.80
C PHE A 50 15.40 -12.38 -1.45
N LEU A 51 15.19 -11.09 -1.17
CA LEU A 51 14.49 -10.66 0.05
C LEU A 51 13.02 -11.06 0.07
N GLN A 52 12.43 -11.43 -1.08
CA GLN A 52 11.06 -11.93 -1.16
C GLN A 52 11.00 -13.45 -1.31
N CYS A 53 12.11 -14.17 -1.09
CA CYS A 53 12.10 -15.62 -1.27
C CYS A 53 11.34 -16.35 -0.16
N ARG A 54 10.87 -17.55 -0.47
CA ARG A 54 10.24 -18.44 0.51
C ARG A 54 11.24 -18.84 1.60
N ASP A 55 10.72 -19.21 2.77
CA ASP A 55 11.55 -19.89 3.75
C ASP A 55 12.23 -21.15 3.17
N TRP A 56 13.42 -21.46 3.68
CA TRP A 56 14.19 -22.63 3.23
C TRP A 56 13.38 -23.92 3.29
N ILE A 57 13.44 -24.67 2.19
CA ILE A 57 12.84 -25.99 2.03
C ILE A 57 13.95 -27.03 2.10
N SER A 58 13.84 -27.94 3.07
CA SER A 58 14.77 -29.06 3.26
C SER A 58 14.57 -30.16 2.22
N CYS A 59 15.66 -30.67 1.66
CA CYS A 59 15.64 -31.71 0.62
C CYS A 59 16.78 -32.70 0.80
N ASN A 60 16.60 -33.98 0.46
CA ASN A 60 17.73 -34.91 0.43
C ASN A 60 18.76 -34.46 -0.63
N ALA A 61 20.04 -34.45 -0.27
CA ALA A 61 21.15 -34.00 -1.12
C ALA A 61 21.32 -34.86 -2.38
N ASN A 62 20.87 -36.12 -2.34
CA ASN A 62 20.84 -37.02 -3.50
C ASN A 62 19.60 -36.85 -4.40
N ASN A 63 18.72 -35.87 -4.10
CA ASN A 63 17.49 -35.55 -4.84
C ASN A 63 16.40 -36.64 -4.80
N THR A 64 16.42 -37.55 -3.82
CA THR A 64 15.33 -38.51 -3.62
C THR A 64 14.35 -38.03 -2.56
N GLY A 65 13.19 -38.68 -2.45
CA GLY A 65 12.21 -38.41 -1.39
C GLY A 65 11.25 -37.25 -1.70
N PRO A 66 10.60 -36.68 -0.67
CA PRO A 66 9.57 -35.66 -0.83
C PRO A 66 10.16 -34.30 -1.29
N TRP A 67 9.27 -33.41 -1.74
CA TRP A 67 9.63 -32.04 -2.12
C TRP A 67 10.21 -31.22 -0.95
N ASP A 68 9.65 -31.41 0.24
CA ASP A 68 10.12 -30.90 1.52
C ASP A 68 10.25 -32.08 2.48
N THR A 69 11.45 -32.31 3.02
CA THR A 69 11.71 -33.39 3.98
C THR A 69 11.29 -33.00 5.40
N GLN A 70 11.03 -31.71 5.66
CA GLN A 70 10.76 -31.12 6.97
C GLN A 70 11.89 -31.37 8.00
N VAL A 71 13.10 -31.72 7.54
CA VAL A 71 14.26 -31.92 8.40
C VAL A 71 14.84 -30.56 8.76
N SER A 72 14.95 -30.27 10.06
CA SER A 72 15.51 -29.01 10.54
C SER A 72 17.01 -28.95 10.29
N VAL A 73 17.44 -27.93 9.52
CA VAL A 73 18.85 -27.63 9.27
C VAL A 73 19.28 -26.46 10.16
N PRO A 74 20.39 -26.56 10.91
CA PRO A 74 20.91 -25.45 11.71
C PRO A 74 21.28 -24.22 10.87
N LEU A 75 20.75 -23.06 11.28
CA LEU A 75 20.97 -21.78 10.62
C LEU A 75 21.79 -20.83 11.50
N ARG A 76 22.54 -19.93 10.85
CA ARG A 76 23.14 -18.75 11.44
C ARG A 76 22.06 -17.73 11.84
N PRO A 77 22.39 -16.71 12.66
CA PRO A 77 21.43 -15.66 13.03
C PRO A 77 20.82 -14.88 11.84
N ASP A 78 21.53 -14.78 10.71
CA ASP A 78 21.04 -14.17 9.46
C ASP A 78 20.22 -15.14 8.58
N GLY A 79 19.98 -16.36 9.08
CA GLY A 79 19.13 -17.38 8.47
C GLY A 79 19.76 -18.18 7.34
N TYR A 80 21.06 -18.01 7.07
CA TYR A 80 21.80 -18.90 6.18
C TYR A 80 22.24 -20.19 6.90
N PRO A 81 22.31 -21.35 6.22
CA PRO A 81 22.71 -22.61 6.85
C PRO A 81 24.16 -22.56 7.33
N LEU A 82 24.45 -23.22 8.46
CA LEU A 82 25.81 -23.34 8.98
C LEU A 82 26.70 -24.20 8.07
N GLN A 83 26.16 -25.28 7.51
CA GLN A 83 26.89 -26.19 6.63
C GLN A 83 25.89 -26.93 5.75
N LEU A 84 26.28 -27.21 4.50
CA LEU A 84 25.56 -28.10 3.61
C LEU A 84 26.52 -28.99 2.79
N PRO A 85 26.15 -30.24 2.49
CA PRO A 85 24.96 -30.93 3.00
C PRO A 85 25.00 -31.12 4.53
N TYR A 86 23.85 -30.99 5.20
CA TYR A 86 23.72 -31.20 6.64
C TYR A 86 23.37 -32.66 6.93
N ASP A 87 24.14 -33.31 7.80
CA ASP A 87 23.93 -34.69 8.23
C ASP A 87 23.65 -34.71 9.73
N ASP A 88 22.44 -35.11 10.12
CA ASP A 88 22.02 -35.28 11.52
C ASP A 88 22.29 -36.70 12.07
N GLY A 89 22.84 -37.59 11.24
CA GLY A 89 23.11 -38.99 11.55
C GLY A 89 21.88 -39.91 11.51
N VAL A 90 20.69 -39.40 11.16
CA VAL A 90 19.43 -40.15 11.15
C VAL A 90 18.78 -40.12 9.77
N ASN A 91 18.65 -38.92 9.20
CA ASN A 91 18.09 -38.70 7.87
C ASN A 91 19.19 -38.77 6.80
N LEU A 92 18.82 -38.90 5.53
CA LEU A 92 19.79 -38.69 4.45
C LEU A 92 20.37 -37.26 4.55
N PRO A 93 21.62 -37.01 4.13
CA PRO A 93 22.17 -35.66 4.16
C PRO A 93 21.27 -34.67 3.42
N GLN A 94 21.03 -33.50 4.00
CA GLN A 94 20.09 -32.49 3.52
C GLN A 94 20.80 -31.36 2.79
N LYS A 95 20.19 -30.86 1.72
CA LYS A 95 20.45 -29.56 1.10
C LYS A 95 19.24 -28.64 1.30
N LEU A 96 19.38 -27.36 1.03
CA LEU A 96 18.28 -26.40 1.11
C LEU A 96 17.95 -25.83 -0.27
N LYS A 97 16.67 -25.51 -0.50
CA LYS A 97 16.21 -24.74 -1.66
C LYS A 97 15.18 -23.69 -1.25
N THR A 98 15.02 -22.67 -2.05
CA THR A 98 13.96 -21.65 -1.89
C THR A 98 13.37 -21.28 -3.26
N LEU A 99 12.13 -20.81 -3.23
CA LEU A 99 11.42 -20.23 -4.37
C LEU A 99 11.56 -18.71 -4.30
N MET A 100 11.88 -18.06 -5.42
CA MET A 100 12.06 -16.61 -5.49
C MET A 100 10.86 -15.93 -6.17
N ILE A 101 10.95 -15.64 -7.47
CA ILE A 101 9.86 -15.00 -8.23
C ILE A 101 8.85 -16.05 -8.74
N TRP A 102 8.05 -16.62 -7.84
CA TRP A 102 7.29 -17.85 -8.08
C TRP A 102 5.79 -17.62 -8.23
N ASP A 103 5.14 -18.21 -9.24
CA ASP A 103 3.68 -18.06 -9.47
C ASP A 103 3.19 -16.61 -9.65
N LEU A 104 4.02 -15.74 -10.23
CA LEU A 104 3.66 -14.36 -10.60
C LEU A 104 2.96 -14.25 -11.96
N PHE A 105 2.93 -15.33 -12.76
CA PHE A 105 2.32 -15.38 -14.09
C PHE A 105 2.79 -14.22 -14.99
N SER A 106 1.88 -13.40 -15.52
CA SER A 106 2.20 -12.24 -16.37
C SER A 106 3.01 -11.17 -15.66
N ALA A 107 3.03 -11.17 -14.32
CA ALA A 107 3.85 -10.26 -13.50
C ALA A 107 5.29 -10.76 -13.28
N THR A 108 5.64 -11.97 -13.77
CA THR A 108 6.96 -12.56 -13.52
C THR A 108 8.04 -11.71 -14.18
N PRO A 109 9.00 -11.12 -13.43
CA PRO A 109 10.09 -10.38 -14.03
C PRO A 109 11.01 -11.35 -14.79
N THR A 110 11.29 -11.03 -16.05
CA THR A 110 12.17 -11.81 -16.93
C THR A 110 13.29 -10.94 -17.49
N GLY A 111 14.35 -11.57 -17.98
CA GLY A 111 15.51 -10.90 -18.56
C GLY A 111 16.79 -11.17 -17.77
N THR A 112 17.69 -10.18 -17.76
CA THR A 112 19.02 -10.33 -17.16
C THR A 112 19.03 -9.92 -15.69
N PHE A 113 19.22 -10.90 -14.82
CA PHE A 113 19.38 -10.71 -13.38
C PHE A 113 20.86 -10.76 -13.00
N ARG A 114 21.20 -10.25 -11.83
CA ARG A 114 22.53 -10.42 -11.23
C ARG A 114 22.45 -11.36 -10.03
N LEU A 115 23.18 -12.47 -10.09
CA LEU A 115 23.38 -13.37 -8.96
C LEU A 115 24.68 -13.00 -8.25
N LYS A 116 24.60 -12.76 -6.94
CA LYS A 116 25.76 -12.60 -6.08
C LYS A 116 25.67 -13.49 -4.84
N SER A 117 26.80 -13.92 -4.33
CA SER A 117 26.91 -14.52 -3.00
C SER A 117 28.33 -14.39 -2.45
N SER A 118 28.45 -14.56 -1.15
CA SER A 118 29.71 -14.61 -0.41
C SER A 118 29.83 -15.94 0.35
N GLY A 119 31.04 -16.29 0.80
CA GLY A 119 31.33 -17.56 1.47
C GLY A 119 31.62 -18.70 0.51
N THR A 120 32.03 -19.86 1.02
CA THR A 120 32.50 -21.00 0.25
C THR A 120 31.40 -22.07 0.12
N GLY A 121 31.05 -22.43 -1.11
CA GLY A 121 30.01 -23.42 -1.37
C GLY A 121 29.54 -23.44 -2.81
N GLN A 122 28.32 -23.94 -3.05
CA GLN A 122 27.75 -24.06 -4.39
C GLN A 122 26.26 -23.74 -4.43
N ILE A 123 25.89 -22.84 -5.33
CA ILE A 123 24.51 -22.44 -5.63
C ILE A 123 24.08 -23.05 -6.96
N ARG A 124 22.88 -23.59 -7.05
CA ARG A 124 22.26 -24.04 -8.30
C ARG A 124 20.95 -23.31 -8.54
N LEU A 125 20.75 -22.84 -9.76
CA LEU A 125 19.47 -22.30 -10.22
C LEU A 125 18.76 -23.34 -11.09
N THR A 126 17.46 -23.50 -10.90
CA THR A 126 16.60 -24.37 -11.73
C THR A 126 15.27 -23.69 -12.09
N ASN A 127 14.51 -24.33 -12.99
CA ASN A 127 13.27 -23.84 -13.60
C ASN A 127 13.50 -22.65 -14.54
N GLY A 128 13.06 -21.44 -14.19
CA GLY A 128 13.16 -20.23 -15.00
C GLY A 128 14.59 -19.69 -15.19
N ALA A 129 15.59 -20.29 -14.53
CA ALA A 129 17.00 -20.08 -14.79
C ALA A 129 17.75 -21.41 -14.62
N THR A 130 18.89 -21.57 -15.28
CA THR A 130 19.70 -22.80 -15.17
C THR A 130 21.18 -22.46 -15.00
N GLY A 131 21.83 -23.15 -14.07
CA GLY A 131 23.27 -23.00 -13.82
C GLY A 131 23.69 -23.52 -12.46
N THR A 132 24.96 -23.85 -12.32
CA THR A 132 25.59 -24.18 -11.03
C THR A 132 26.83 -23.32 -10.88
N TYR A 133 26.92 -22.61 -9.76
CA TYR A 133 27.90 -21.56 -9.50
C TYR A 133 28.61 -21.85 -8.18
N ASN A 134 29.94 -21.74 -8.18
CA ASN A 134 30.70 -21.78 -6.94
C ASN A 134 30.60 -20.41 -6.24
N SER A 135 30.38 -20.41 -4.93
CA SER A 135 30.42 -19.21 -4.10
C SER A 135 31.85 -18.93 -3.64
N PRO A 136 32.32 -17.67 -3.57
CA PRO A 136 31.59 -16.44 -3.93
C PRO A 136 31.34 -16.34 -5.44
N VAL A 137 30.17 -15.80 -5.82
CA VAL A 137 29.83 -15.52 -7.22
C VAL A 137 29.39 -14.07 -7.39
N ASP A 138 29.68 -13.48 -8.54
CA ASP A 138 29.09 -12.25 -9.03
C ASP A 138 28.94 -12.35 -10.55
N THR A 139 27.74 -12.68 -11.03
CA THR A 139 27.50 -12.98 -12.44
C THR A 139 26.12 -12.55 -12.89
N LEU A 140 25.94 -12.47 -14.21
CA LEU A 140 24.65 -12.25 -14.83
C LEU A 140 24.00 -13.58 -15.21
N VAL A 141 22.71 -13.71 -14.95
CA VAL A 141 21.92 -14.91 -15.26
C VAL A 141 20.68 -14.52 -16.04
N GLN A 142 20.34 -15.30 -17.07
CA GLN A 142 19.12 -15.10 -17.83
C GLN A 142 17.97 -15.83 -17.14
N VAL A 143 16.86 -15.11 -16.97
CA VAL A 143 15.66 -15.58 -16.30
C VAL A 143 14.47 -15.49 -17.25
N THR A 144 13.75 -16.59 -17.42
CA THR A 144 12.61 -16.73 -18.34
C THR A 144 11.30 -17.04 -17.63
N GLY A 145 11.32 -17.22 -16.31
CA GLY A 145 10.15 -17.55 -15.51
C GLY A 145 10.52 -17.72 -14.03
N GLY A 146 9.66 -18.37 -13.25
CA GLY A 146 9.91 -18.55 -11.82
C GLY A 146 11.16 -19.37 -11.51
N VAL A 147 11.94 -18.95 -10.51
CA VAL A 147 13.27 -19.51 -10.24
C VAL A 147 13.32 -20.20 -8.89
N ILE A 148 13.96 -21.36 -8.87
CA ILE A 148 14.34 -22.07 -7.64
C ILE A 148 15.84 -21.93 -7.45
N LEU A 149 16.24 -21.46 -6.28
CA LEU A 149 17.63 -21.45 -5.84
C LEU A 149 17.86 -22.61 -4.89
N GLU A 150 18.85 -23.45 -5.18
CA GLU A 150 19.32 -24.51 -4.29
C GLU A 150 20.71 -24.17 -3.75
N LEU A 151 20.90 -24.27 -2.44
CA LEU A 151 22.22 -24.34 -1.83
C LEU A 151 22.65 -25.80 -1.77
N VAL A 152 23.56 -26.19 -2.66
CA VAL A 152 24.03 -27.57 -2.81
C VAL A 152 25.11 -27.90 -1.79
N ALA A 153 26.00 -26.94 -1.52
CA ALA A 153 27.08 -27.05 -0.55
C ALA A 153 27.33 -25.70 0.14
N SER A 154 27.75 -25.75 1.40
CA SER A 154 28.14 -24.60 2.21
C SER A 154 29.19 -25.07 3.22
N ASP A 155 30.39 -24.48 3.20
CA ASP A 155 31.48 -24.85 4.10
C ASP A 155 31.19 -24.37 5.52
N ILE A 156 31.48 -25.18 6.54
CA ILE A 156 31.21 -24.83 7.95
C ILE A 156 32.09 -23.68 8.47
N ASN A 157 33.29 -23.52 7.91
CA ASN A 157 34.24 -22.48 8.33
C ASN A 157 34.04 -21.18 7.56
N ASP A 158 33.32 -21.21 6.44
CA ASP A 158 32.99 -20.06 5.62
C ASP A 158 31.64 -20.28 4.91
N PRO A 159 30.50 -20.25 5.64
CA PRO A 159 29.21 -20.61 5.07
C PRO A 159 28.74 -19.64 3.99
N VAL A 160 28.01 -20.17 2.99
CA VAL A 160 27.39 -19.33 1.95
C VAL A 160 26.38 -18.39 2.59
N HIS A 161 26.50 -17.10 2.26
CA HIS A 161 25.70 -16.01 2.79
C HIS A 161 25.67 -14.81 1.84
N ASP A 162 24.93 -13.76 2.18
CA ASP A 162 24.78 -12.54 1.37
C ASP A 162 24.36 -12.84 -0.08
N ILE A 163 23.40 -13.74 -0.24
CA ILE A 163 22.85 -14.08 -1.55
C ILE A 163 21.98 -12.92 -2.03
N LYS A 164 22.29 -12.42 -3.22
CA LYS A 164 21.52 -11.39 -3.91
C LYS A 164 21.07 -11.89 -5.27
N PHE A 165 19.80 -11.68 -5.58
CA PHE A 165 19.19 -11.98 -6.87
C PHE A 165 18.53 -10.70 -7.40
N ILE A 166 19.33 -9.88 -8.08
CA ILE A 166 18.94 -8.50 -8.42
C ILE A 166 18.11 -8.48 -9.69
N LEU A 167 16.96 -7.81 -9.61
CA LEU A 167 16.02 -7.62 -10.71
C LEU A 167 16.67 -6.91 -11.92
N PRO A 168 16.17 -7.16 -13.15
CA PRO A 168 16.52 -6.39 -14.34
C PRO A 168 16.29 -4.89 -14.11
N GLY A 169 17.13 -4.05 -14.72
CA GLY A 169 17.10 -2.59 -14.52
C GLY A 169 17.86 -2.11 -13.28
N TYR A 170 18.05 -2.96 -12.26
CA TYR A 170 18.67 -2.59 -10.98
C TYR A 170 20.07 -3.17 -10.75
N ILE A 171 20.60 -3.97 -11.70
CA ILE A 171 21.88 -4.71 -11.57
C ILE A 171 23.11 -3.85 -11.23
N ASN A 172 23.03 -2.54 -11.46
CA ASN A 172 24.07 -1.55 -11.20
C ASN A 172 23.71 -0.51 -10.12
N THR A 173 22.48 -0.52 -9.61
CA THR A 173 21.96 0.51 -8.68
C THR A 173 21.44 -0.08 -7.36
N TYR A 174 21.28 -1.40 -7.24
CA TYR A 174 20.71 -2.07 -6.06
C TYR A 174 21.42 -1.73 -4.74
N GLN A 175 22.70 -1.35 -4.77
CA GLN A 175 23.46 -0.97 -3.57
C GLN A 175 22.97 0.34 -2.95
N THR A 176 22.38 1.23 -3.76
CA THR A 176 21.87 2.53 -3.33
C THR A 176 20.35 2.63 -3.43
N GLN A 177 19.71 1.68 -4.12
CA GLN A 177 18.27 1.63 -4.30
C GLN A 177 17.71 0.29 -3.82
N THR A 178 17.14 0.31 -2.61
CA THR A 178 16.53 -0.85 -1.96
C THR A 178 15.20 -1.25 -2.61
N PHE A 179 14.36 -0.26 -2.92
CA PHE A 179 13.01 -0.45 -3.44
C PHE A 179 12.93 -0.27 -4.96
N THR A 180 12.06 -1.03 -5.62
CA THR A 180 11.82 -0.85 -7.06
C THR A 180 11.22 0.54 -7.33
N SER A 181 11.57 1.13 -8.46
CA SER A 181 11.02 2.41 -8.90
C SER A 181 9.51 2.30 -9.10
N GLU A 182 9.02 1.20 -9.65
CA GLU A 182 7.58 0.96 -9.87
C GLU A 182 6.79 1.00 -8.55
N PHE A 183 7.34 0.44 -7.48
CA PHE A 183 6.72 0.50 -6.15
C PHE A 183 6.73 1.93 -5.58
N LEU A 184 7.85 2.65 -5.68
CA LEU A 184 7.95 4.02 -5.20
C LEU A 184 7.04 4.98 -5.98
N ASP A 185 6.96 4.80 -7.30
CA ASP A 185 6.10 5.60 -8.19
C ASP A 185 4.63 5.37 -7.87
N PHE A 186 4.21 4.12 -7.64
CA PHE A 186 2.84 3.81 -7.19
C PHE A 186 2.48 4.52 -5.89
N LEU A 187 3.41 4.57 -4.94
CA LEU A 187 3.15 5.21 -3.64
C LEU A 187 3.03 6.73 -3.75
N SER A 188 3.57 7.36 -4.79
CA SER A 188 3.80 8.81 -4.88
C SER A 188 2.56 9.67 -4.57
N ASP A 189 1.37 9.26 -5.02
CA ASP A 189 0.12 10.01 -4.83
C ASP A 189 -0.56 9.82 -3.46
N PHE A 190 -0.14 8.83 -2.67
CA PHE A 190 -0.71 8.54 -1.35
C PHE A 190 -0.05 9.39 -0.26
N GLN A 191 -0.81 9.80 0.75
CA GLN A 191 -0.28 10.56 1.89
C GLN A 191 0.17 9.64 3.03
N VAL A 192 -0.50 8.49 3.19
CA VAL A 192 -0.26 7.53 4.27
C VAL A 192 0.01 6.14 3.69
N VAL A 193 1.04 5.47 4.19
CA VAL A 193 1.32 4.05 3.88
C VAL A 193 1.02 3.21 5.10
N ARG A 194 0.08 2.28 4.99
CA ARG A 194 -0.27 1.32 6.04
C ARG A 194 0.52 0.02 5.84
N PHE A 195 1.09 -0.49 6.93
CA PHE A 195 2.06 -1.58 6.94
C PHE A 195 1.52 -2.89 7.54
N MET A 196 0.20 -3.08 7.59
CA MET A 196 -0.43 -4.18 8.33
C MET A 196 0.01 -5.55 7.80
N ASP A 197 -0.13 -5.76 6.48
CA ASP A 197 0.31 -7.00 5.82
C ASP A 197 1.84 -7.06 5.68
N PHE A 198 2.48 -5.93 5.40
CA PHE A 198 3.93 -5.82 5.27
C PHE A 198 4.68 -6.29 6.53
N THR A 199 4.13 -6.00 7.70
CA THR A 199 4.68 -6.43 9.01
C THR A 199 4.01 -7.68 9.57
N ASN A 200 3.16 -8.36 8.76
CA ASN A 200 2.46 -9.59 9.10
C ASN A 200 1.71 -9.53 10.45
N THR A 201 0.87 -8.51 10.62
CA THR A 201 0.16 -8.25 11.89
C THR A 201 -0.87 -9.32 12.23
N ASN A 202 -1.67 -9.75 11.25
CA ASN A 202 -2.76 -10.70 11.48
C ASN A 202 -2.23 -12.06 11.98
N GLY A 203 -2.75 -12.53 13.11
CA GLY A 203 -2.33 -13.79 13.73
C GLY A 203 -0.88 -13.81 14.18
N SER A 204 -0.22 -12.67 14.33
CA SER A 204 1.20 -12.57 14.68
C SER A 204 1.52 -13.30 16.00
N GLN A 205 2.67 -13.99 16.01
CA GLN A 205 3.27 -14.63 17.18
C GLN A 205 4.44 -13.81 17.75
N VAL A 206 4.71 -12.62 17.21
CA VAL A 206 5.75 -11.72 17.73
C VAL A 206 5.33 -11.24 19.12
N VAL A 207 6.19 -11.50 20.13
CA VAL A 207 5.98 -11.06 21.51
C VAL A 207 7.05 -10.06 21.92
N ASN A 208 8.32 -10.42 21.72
CA ASN A 208 9.49 -9.65 22.14
C ASN A 208 10.13 -8.92 20.96
N TRP A 209 10.89 -7.85 21.21
CA TRP A 209 11.62 -7.11 20.16
C TRP A 209 12.60 -8.00 19.36
N SER A 210 13.16 -9.03 20.00
CA SER A 210 14.03 -10.01 19.36
C SER A 210 13.32 -10.92 18.37
N ASP A 211 12.00 -11.03 18.42
CA ASP A 211 11.22 -11.94 17.57
C ASP A 211 10.97 -11.34 16.17
N ARG A 212 11.20 -10.02 16.00
CA ARG A 212 11.04 -9.33 14.72
C ARG A 212 12.05 -9.83 13.68
N THR A 213 11.69 -9.71 12.41
CA THR A 213 12.65 -9.93 11.31
C THR A 213 13.71 -8.81 11.32
N LEU A 214 14.98 -9.19 11.18
CA LEU A 214 16.10 -8.26 11.03
C LEU A 214 16.34 -7.95 9.54
N PRO A 215 16.86 -6.76 9.19
CA PRO A 215 17.08 -6.37 7.79
C PRO A 215 18.13 -7.21 7.07
N ASP A 216 19.05 -7.82 7.82
CA ASP A 216 20.11 -8.71 7.34
C ASP A 216 19.70 -10.20 7.31
N TYR A 217 18.49 -10.53 7.79
CA TYR A 217 17.95 -11.87 7.61
C TYR A 217 17.65 -12.12 6.12
N TYR A 218 18.05 -13.29 5.62
CA TYR A 218 18.10 -13.58 4.17
C TYR A 218 16.78 -13.34 3.40
N THR A 219 15.64 -13.51 4.08
CA THR A 219 14.30 -13.24 3.54
C THR A 219 13.51 -12.31 4.45
N GLN A 220 12.68 -11.47 3.85
CA GLN A 220 11.69 -10.62 4.49
C GLN A 220 10.26 -11.17 4.36
N GLY A 221 10.10 -12.34 3.73
CA GLY A 221 8.82 -13.04 3.58
C GLY A 221 8.53 -14.09 4.65
N LYS A 222 9.16 -14.00 5.83
CA LYS A 222 8.93 -14.91 6.96
C LYS A 222 7.78 -14.42 7.85
N PHE A 223 7.37 -15.29 8.76
CA PHE A 223 6.28 -15.04 9.70
C PHE A 223 6.43 -13.77 10.58
N GLY A 224 7.65 -13.27 10.81
CA GLY A 224 7.88 -12.01 11.54
C GLY A 224 7.54 -10.74 10.74
N GLY A 225 7.10 -10.88 9.48
CA GLY A 225 6.91 -9.78 8.55
C GLY A 225 8.24 -9.20 8.05
N VAL A 226 8.15 -8.14 7.26
CA VAL A 226 9.31 -7.36 6.83
C VAL A 226 9.87 -6.57 8.02
N ALA A 227 11.20 -6.42 8.07
CA ALA A 227 11.88 -5.68 9.13
C ALA A 227 11.41 -4.21 9.23
N TRP A 228 11.30 -3.71 10.46
CA TRP A 228 10.95 -2.32 10.76
C TRP A 228 11.95 -1.31 10.16
N ASP A 229 13.20 -1.72 9.93
CA ASP A 229 14.20 -0.95 9.21
C ASP A 229 13.73 -0.55 7.80
N TYR A 230 13.04 -1.45 7.08
CA TYR A 230 12.50 -1.15 5.76
C TYR A 230 11.25 -0.27 5.84
N VAL A 231 10.46 -0.35 6.92
CA VAL A 231 9.35 0.60 7.19
C VAL A 231 9.90 2.02 7.34
N VAL A 232 10.93 2.20 8.18
CA VAL A 232 11.59 3.50 8.38
C VAL A 232 12.24 4.00 7.09
N GLN A 233 12.96 3.12 6.38
CA GLN A 233 13.62 3.48 5.12
C GLN A 233 12.60 3.95 4.07
N LEU A 234 11.50 3.21 3.90
CA LEU A 234 10.46 3.56 2.93
C LEU A 234 9.80 4.89 3.28
N ALA A 235 9.45 5.08 4.56
CA ALA A 235 8.83 6.32 5.03
C ALA A 235 9.75 7.52 4.81
N ASN A 236 11.04 7.42 5.13
CA ASN A 236 12.00 8.51 4.96
C ASN A 236 12.28 8.84 3.48
N ILE A 237 12.35 7.83 2.61
CA ILE A 237 12.55 8.04 1.17
C ILE A 237 11.32 8.71 0.53
N THR A 238 10.13 8.26 0.93
CA THR A 238 8.87 8.73 0.33
C THR A 238 8.31 9.98 1.00
N GLN A 239 8.80 10.31 2.20
CA GLN A 239 8.28 11.39 3.05
C GLN A 239 6.77 11.27 3.31
N LYS A 240 6.31 10.02 3.49
CA LYS A 240 4.90 9.70 3.76
C LYS A 240 4.68 9.37 5.22
N ASP A 241 3.51 9.73 5.71
CA ASP A 241 3.05 9.31 7.03
C ASP A 241 2.88 7.78 7.03
N ILE A 242 3.09 7.16 8.19
CA ILE A 242 3.00 5.71 8.32
C ILE A 242 1.78 5.33 9.16
N TRP A 243 1.10 4.26 8.80
CA TRP A 243 0.12 3.59 9.64
C TRP A 243 0.65 2.23 10.02
N ILE A 244 0.89 2.05 11.31
CA ILE A 244 1.45 0.82 11.87
C ILE A 244 0.44 0.14 12.78
N ASN A 245 0.44 -1.18 12.72
CA ASN A 245 -0.36 -2.03 13.58
C ASN A 245 0.58 -2.79 14.52
N ILE A 246 0.30 -2.74 15.81
CA ILE A 246 1.10 -3.43 16.83
C ILE A 246 0.66 -4.90 16.90
N PRO A 247 1.58 -5.89 16.83
CA PRO A 247 1.23 -7.30 17.05
C PRO A 247 0.46 -7.50 18.36
N HIS A 248 -0.65 -8.25 18.34
CA HIS A 248 -1.54 -8.35 19.52
C HIS A 248 -0.87 -9.02 20.73
N LYS A 249 0.18 -9.80 20.52
CA LYS A 249 0.95 -10.44 21.60
C LYS A 249 2.17 -9.64 22.06
N ALA A 250 2.47 -8.50 21.42
CA ALA A 250 3.63 -7.69 21.76
C ALA A 250 3.60 -7.24 23.23
N ASP A 251 4.69 -7.49 23.94
CA ASP A 251 4.87 -7.06 25.32
C ASP A 251 5.27 -5.57 25.41
N ASN A 252 5.35 -5.03 26.62
CA ASN A 252 5.73 -3.62 26.79
C ASN A 252 7.18 -3.34 26.36
N ALA A 253 8.10 -4.31 26.50
CA ALA A 253 9.49 -4.13 26.09
C ALA A 253 9.61 -4.02 24.57
N PHE A 254 8.78 -4.75 23.81
CA PHE A 254 8.62 -4.58 22.38
C PHE A 254 8.13 -3.16 22.05
N LEU A 255 7.09 -2.67 22.75
CA LEU A 255 6.55 -1.33 22.51
C LEU A 255 7.60 -0.23 22.77
N ASP A 256 8.30 -0.31 23.90
CA ASP A 256 9.37 0.63 24.26
C ASP A 256 10.48 0.63 23.20
N SER A 257 10.88 -0.57 22.75
CA SER A 257 11.93 -0.72 21.74
C SER A 257 11.49 -0.19 20.37
N LEU A 258 10.25 -0.48 19.95
CA LEU A 258 9.71 0.00 18.68
C LEU A 258 9.53 1.52 18.70
N ALA A 259 8.98 2.08 19.78
CA ALA A 259 8.81 3.52 19.91
C ALA A 259 10.17 4.25 19.84
N ASN A 260 11.18 3.75 20.56
CA ASN A 260 12.53 4.31 20.50
C ASN A 260 13.16 4.15 19.10
N PHE A 261 12.96 3.01 18.46
CA PHE A 261 13.45 2.77 17.11
C PHE A 261 12.86 3.76 16.11
N LEU A 262 11.54 3.99 16.15
CA LEU A 262 10.85 4.91 15.26
C LEU A 262 11.17 6.38 15.55
N GLN A 263 11.22 6.80 16.82
CA GLN A 263 11.59 8.16 17.23
C GLN A 263 13.01 8.54 16.77
N ASN A 264 13.94 7.57 16.74
CA ASN A 264 15.31 7.81 16.31
C ASN A 264 15.52 7.62 14.79
N GLY A 265 14.72 6.78 14.15
CA GLY A 265 14.91 6.39 12.75
C GLY A 265 14.09 7.22 11.75
N LEU A 266 12.88 7.65 12.11
CA LEU A 266 11.99 8.39 11.20
C LEU A 266 12.38 9.86 11.09
N ASP A 267 12.21 10.40 9.89
CA ASP A 267 12.21 11.85 9.67
C ASP A 267 11.24 12.53 10.66
N PRO A 268 11.65 13.60 11.37
CA PRO A 268 10.81 14.27 12.35
C PRO A 268 9.47 14.80 11.82
N SER A 269 9.29 15.01 10.51
CA SER A 269 8.01 15.46 9.95
C SER A 269 6.99 14.33 9.74
N ILE A 270 7.43 13.07 9.75
CA ILE A 270 6.56 11.91 9.49
C ILE A 270 5.66 11.66 10.71
N LYS A 271 4.36 11.54 10.49
CA LYS A 271 3.37 11.14 11.49
C LYS A 271 3.18 9.63 11.50
N ILE A 272 2.70 9.13 12.64
CA ILE A 272 2.45 7.72 12.91
C ILE A 272 0.99 7.55 13.30
N TYR A 273 0.21 6.97 12.41
CA TYR A 273 -1.11 6.41 12.70
C TYR A 273 -0.91 5.10 13.45
N LEU A 274 -1.15 5.14 14.77
CA LEU A 274 -0.81 4.08 15.71
C LEU A 274 -2.06 3.31 16.11
N GLU A 275 -2.10 2.04 15.73
CA GLU A 275 -3.22 1.14 15.99
C GLU A 275 -2.77 -0.11 16.73
N TYR A 276 -3.52 -0.51 17.76
CA TYR A 276 -3.30 -1.79 18.42
C TYR A 276 -3.95 -2.93 17.61
N SER A 277 -3.11 -3.85 17.10
CA SER A 277 -3.50 -5.01 16.29
C SER A 277 -4.29 -4.63 15.03
N ASN A 278 -4.91 -5.60 14.40
CA ASN A 278 -5.92 -5.45 13.35
C ASN A 278 -7.21 -6.18 13.78
N GLU A 279 -8.37 -5.58 13.57
CA GLU A 279 -9.70 -6.19 13.70
C GLU A 279 -9.90 -7.16 14.88
N VAL A 280 -9.46 -6.79 16.09
CA VAL A 280 -9.65 -7.65 17.28
C VAL A 280 -11.13 -7.94 17.55
N TRP A 281 -12.04 -7.09 17.05
CA TRP A 281 -13.50 -7.31 17.10
C TRP A 281 -13.98 -8.51 16.26
N ASN A 282 -13.21 -8.93 15.25
CA ASN A 282 -13.58 -9.94 14.26
C ASN A 282 -13.20 -11.35 14.73
N GLY A 283 -14.22 -12.16 15.04
CA GLY A 283 -14.05 -13.52 15.55
C GLY A 283 -13.44 -14.53 14.55
N ALA A 284 -13.25 -14.15 13.28
CA ALA A 284 -12.54 -14.99 12.31
C ALA A 284 -11.02 -14.99 12.53
N PHE A 285 -10.47 -13.98 13.20
CA PHE A 285 -9.04 -13.89 13.47
C PHE A 285 -8.66 -14.46 14.83
N SER A 286 -7.51 -15.14 14.88
CA SER A 286 -6.99 -15.71 16.13
C SER A 286 -6.73 -14.66 17.21
N GLN A 287 -6.36 -13.43 16.81
CA GLN A 287 -6.16 -12.34 17.77
C GLN A 287 -7.42 -11.99 18.59
N ASN A 288 -8.63 -12.24 18.09
CA ASN A 288 -9.87 -12.05 18.85
C ASN A 288 -9.91 -12.98 20.08
N ALA A 289 -9.72 -14.29 19.83
CA ALA A 289 -9.72 -15.30 20.88
C ALA A 289 -8.54 -15.11 21.86
N ASP A 290 -7.35 -14.81 21.34
CA ASP A 290 -6.17 -14.52 22.16
C ASP A 290 -6.42 -13.32 23.08
N CYS A 291 -6.94 -12.20 22.56
CA CYS A 291 -7.25 -11.00 23.35
C CYS A 291 -8.35 -11.25 24.37
N ALA A 292 -9.38 -12.04 24.04
CA ALA A 292 -10.41 -12.44 24.99
C ALA A 292 -9.84 -13.24 26.18
N GLN A 293 -8.83 -14.08 25.92
CA GLN A 293 -8.12 -14.84 26.96
C GLN A 293 -7.20 -13.92 27.78
N MET A 294 -6.47 -13.00 27.14
CA MET A 294 -5.63 -12.03 27.84
C MET A 294 -6.46 -11.14 28.77
N ALA A 295 -7.63 -10.65 28.31
CA ALA A 295 -8.57 -9.93 29.17
C ALA A 295 -9.10 -10.77 30.33
N GLN A 296 -9.39 -12.06 30.10
CA GLN A 296 -9.81 -12.96 31.18
C GLN A 296 -8.71 -13.13 32.23
N ASN A 297 -7.45 -13.23 31.82
CA ASN A 297 -6.31 -13.33 32.73
C ASN A 297 -6.12 -12.06 33.56
N LEU A 298 -6.55 -10.90 33.05
CA LEU A 298 -6.63 -9.64 33.79
C LEU A 298 -7.88 -9.53 34.70
N GLY A 299 -8.74 -10.55 34.73
CA GLY A 299 -9.95 -10.59 35.54
C GLY A 299 -11.15 -9.89 34.91
N TYR A 300 -11.11 -9.53 33.62
CA TYR A 300 -12.25 -8.88 32.96
C TYR A 300 -13.40 -9.87 32.77
N THR A 301 -14.60 -9.45 33.15
CA THR A 301 -15.84 -10.23 33.02
C THR A 301 -16.54 -9.96 31.69
N GLY A 302 -17.56 -10.77 31.37
CA GLY A 302 -18.34 -10.65 30.14
C GLY A 302 -18.10 -11.83 29.18
N GLN A 303 -18.81 -11.82 28.05
CA GLN A 303 -18.64 -12.83 27.00
C GLN A 303 -17.26 -12.73 26.33
N PRO A 304 -16.73 -13.79 25.70
CA PRO A 304 -15.40 -13.74 25.06
C PRO A 304 -15.23 -12.57 24.08
N TRP A 305 -16.21 -12.32 23.22
CA TRP A 305 -16.18 -11.19 22.27
C TRP A 305 -16.15 -9.82 22.98
N GLU A 306 -16.87 -9.68 24.09
CA GLU A 306 -16.89 -8.44 24.88
C GLU A 306 -15.54 -8.22 25.59
N ARG A 307 -14.93 -9.29 26.09
CA ARG A 307 -13.60 -9.25 26.69
C ARG A 307 -12.55 -8.84 25.67
N ALA A 308 -12.66 -9.29 24.42
CA ALA A 308 -11.79 -8.84 23.34
C ALA A 308 -11.90 -7.32 23.14
N TRP A 309 -13.10 -6.75 23.15
CA TRP A 309 -13.32 -5.29 23.04
C TRP A 309 -12.73 -4.51 24.22
N LYS A 310 -12.94 -4.99 25.45
CA LYS A 310 -12.33 -4.44 26.66
C LYS A 310 -10.81 -4.48 26.60
N TYR A 311 -10.25 -5.57 26.07
CA TYR A 311 -8.81 -5.70 25.86
C TYR A 311 -8.30 -4.72 24.80
N THR A 312 -9.01 -4.55 23.69
CA THR A 312 -8.68 -3.55 22.67
C THR A 312 -8.60 -2.15 23.28
N ALA A 313 -9.58 -1.75 24.08
CA ALA A 313 -9.56 -0.46 24.79
C ALA A 313 -8.35 -0.33 25.72
N LYS A 314 -8.14 -1.32 26.61
CA LYS A 314 -7.01 -1.35 27.55
C LYS A 314 -5.66 -1.28 26.83
N ARG A 315 -5.48 -2.08 25.79
CA ARG A 315 -4.19 -2.25 25.14
C ARG A 315 -3.87 -1.11 24.17
N SER A 316 -4.89 -0.50 23.55
CA SER A 316 -4.71 0.78 22.84
C SER A 316 -4.22 1.87 23.79
N ALA A 317 -4.80 1.99 24.99
CA ALA A 317 -4.35 2.96 26.00
C ALA A 317 -2.89 2.73 26.44
N ASP A 318 -2.49 1.47 26.63
CA ASP A 318 -1.10 1.15 26.96
C ASP A 318 -0.13 1.53 25.84
N VAL A 319 -0.48 1.19 24.60
CA VAL A 319 0.31 1.50 23.40
C VAL A 319 0.48 3.00 23.26
N PHE A 320 -0.59 3.77 23.37
CA PHE A 320 -0.54 5.23 23.28
C PHE A 320 0.32 5.81 24.39
N LYS A 321 0.17 5.33 25.63
CA LYS A 321 0.98 5.81 26.76
C LYS A 321 2.47 5.59 26.53
N VAL A 322 2.86 4.39 26.10
CA VAL A 322 4.27 4.06 25.85
C VAL A 322 4.85 4.95 24.74
N PHE A 323 4.13 5.11 23.63
CA PHE A 323 4.60 5.95 22.53
C PHE A 323 4.68 7.43 22.96
N SER A 324 3.68 7.95 23.68
CA SER A 324 3.70 9.32 24.21
C SER A 324 4.83 9.59 25.20
N ASP A 325 5.27 8.58 25.96
CA ASP A 325 6.39 8.72 26.89
C ASP A 325 7.75 8.78 26.20
N VAL A 326 7.87 8.12 25.04
CA VAL A 326 9.12 8.01 24.28
C VAL A 326 9.26 9.14 23.27
N PHE A 327 8.17 9.54 22.62
CA PHE A 327 8.23 10.54 21.57
C PHE A 327 8.42 11.96 22.12
N ILE A 328 9.33 12.71 21.51
CA ILE A 328 9.60 14.11 21.88
C ILE A 328 8.41 15.01 21.51
N ASP A 329 7.79 14.72 20.37
CA ASP A 329 6.60 15.40 19.88
C ASP A 329 5.44 14.40 19.77
N ASP A 330 4.60 14.37 20.79
CA ASP A 330 3.41 13.51 20.86
C ASP A 330 2.40 13.82 19.75
N ALA A 331 2.40 15.05 19.18
CA ALA A 331 1.50 15.42 18.09
C ALA A 331 1.81 14.68 16.78
N ARG A 332 2.94 13.98 16.70
CA ARG A 332 3.27 13.06 15.60
C ARG A 332 2.51 11.75 15.67
N ILE A 333 1.96 11.38 16.83
CA ILE A 333 1.28 10.11 17.04
C ILE A 333 -0.22 10.32 16.93
N ILE A 334 -0.83 9.80 15.87
CA ILE A 334 -2.27 9.78 15.67
C ILE A 334 -2.81 8.49 16.29
N LYS A 335 -3.47 8.61 17.44
CA LYS A 335 -3.90 7.51 18.30
C LYS A 335 -5.27 6.99 17.87
N ILE A 336 -5.31 5.75 17.38
CA ILE A 336 -6.49 5.18 16.72
C ILE A 336 -7.16 4.10 17.55
N ILE A 337 -8.48 4.22 17.75
CA ILE A 337 -9.33 3.14 18.24
C ILE A 337 -9.93 2.37 17.04
N PRO A 338 -9.50 1.14 16.75
CA PRO A 338 -10.02 0.36 15.64
C PRO A 338 -11.38 -0.29 15.97
N SER A 339 -12.30 -0.32 15.00
CA SER A 339 -13.64 -0.88 15.19
C SER A 339 -14.28 -1.38 13.87
N GLN A 340 -15.49 -1.95 13.99
CA GLN A 340 -16.27 -2.50 12.90
C GLN A 340 -17.21 -1.46 12.28
N ALA A 341 -17.19 -1.33 10.95
CA ALA A 341 -18.14 -0.47 10.24
C ALA A 341 -19.60 -0.94 10.40
N ALA A 342 -19.85 -2.23 10.13
CA ALA A 342 -21.20 -2.81 10.08
C ALA A 342 -21.99 -2.77 11.40
N ASN A 343 -21.36 -2.43 12.52
CA ASN A 343 -22.02 -2.34 13.81
C ASN A 343 -21.44 -1.22 14.69
N SER A 344 -22.01 -0.02 14.58
CA SER A 344 -21.57 1.14 15.36
C SER A 344 -21.77 1.02 16.87
N TRP A 345 -22.60 0.07 17.33
CA TRP A 345 -22.70 -0.22 18.77
C TRP A 345 -21.38 -0.76 19.31
N VAL A 346 -20.68 -1.62 18.57
CA VAL A 346 -19.35 -2.14 18.93
C VAL A 346 -18.36 -0.97 19.09
N THR A 347 -18.35 -0.06 18.11
CA THR A 347 -17.55 1.17 18.15
C THR A 347 -17.81 1.97 19.41
N ASN A 348 -19.07 2.24 19.73
CA ASN A 348 -19.43 3.00 20.92
C ASN A 348 -19.00 2.28 22.21
N GLN A 349 -19.10 0.94 22.27
CA GLN A 349 -18.65 0.16 23.43
C GLN A 349 -17.14 0.23 23.61
N ILE A 350 -16.34 0.06 22.54
CA ILE A 350 -14.88 0.14 22.65
C ILE A 350 -14.45 1.51 23.15
N VAL A 351 -15.03 2.60 22.61
CA VAL A 351 -14.72 3.96 23.07
C VAL A 351 -15.17 4.20 24.52
N ASN A 352 -16.34 3.68 24.93
CA ASN A 352 -16.77 3.76 26.33
C ASN A 352 -15.81 3.04 27.28
N TYR A 353 -15.33 1.84 26.91
CA TYR A 353 -14.31 1.15 27.69
C TYR A 353 -12.99 1.93 27.71
N PHE A 354 -12.57 2.52 26.59
CA PHE A 354 -11.36 3.33 26.52
C PHE A 354 -11.44 4.59 27.40
N ASN A 355 -12.63 5.18 27.55
CA ASN A 355 -12.86 6.33 28.42
C ASN A 355 -13.02 5.96 29.91
N ASP A 356 -13.21 4.68 30.23
CA ASP A 356 -13.31 4.21 31.61
C ASP A 356 -11.90 4.08 32.24
N PRO A 357 -11.61 4.78 33.36
CA PRO A 357 -10.32 4.69 34.05
C PRO A 357 -9.93 3.26 34.49
N PHE A 358 -10.89 2.33 34.58
CA PHE A 358 -10.58 0.93 34.86
C PHE A 358 -9.76 0.27 33.73
N TYR A 359 -10.04 0.61 32.47
CA TYR A 359 -9.28 0.10 31.32
C TYR A 359 -8.22 1.11 30.84
N ASN A 360 -8.38 2.40 31.09
CA ASN A 360 -7.42 3.44 30.74
C ASN A 360 -7.02 4.25 31.99
N PRO A 361 -6.21 3.68 32.90
CA PRO A 361 -5.90 4.31 34.18
C PRO A 361 -5.06 5.59 34.04
N ASN A 362 -4.32 5.74 32.94
CA ASN A 362 -3.56 6.94 32.63
C ASN A 362 -4.40 8.02 31.93
N GLN A 363 -5.65 7.69 31.58
CA GLN A 363 -6.58 8.56 30.86
C GLN A 363 -5.95 9.19 29.60
N VAL A 364 -5.16 8.42 28.86
CA VAL A 364 -4.62 8.88 27.57
C VAL A 364 -5.76 9.12 26.59
N GLY A 365 -5.64 10.16 25.77
CA GLY A 365 -6.62 10.47 24.72
C GLY A 365 -6.44 9.59 23.48
N ALA A 366 -7.47 9.56 22.64
CA ALA A 366 -7.42 9.08 21.28
C ALA A 366 -7.77 10.23 20.32
N ASP A 367 -7.33 10.14 19.07
CA ASP A 367 -7.57 11.16 18.06
C ASP A 367 -8.66 10.72 17.06
N ALA A 368 -8.71 9.43 16.75
CA ALA A 368 -9.62 8.90 15.75
C ALA A 368 -10.18 7.52 16.07
N ILE A 369 -11.35 7.25 15.50
CA ILE A 369 -11.91 5.91 15.31
C ILE A 369 -11.63 5.49 13.88
N ALA A 370 -11.12 4.28 13.70
CA ALA A 370 -10.95 3.69 12.38
C ALA A 370 -11.92 2.54 12.14
N ILE A 371 -12.55 2.50 10.96
CA ILE A 371 -13.49 1.45 10.54
C ILE A 371 -13.09 0.84 9.18
N GLY A 372 -13.61 -0.36 8.87
CA GLY A 372 -13.50 -1.02 7.57
C GLY A 372 -14.82 -1.11 6.79
N PRO A 373 -15.28 -0.06 6.07
CA PRO A 373 -16.63 -0.02 5.51
C PRO A 373 -16.70 -0.57 4.07
N TYR A 374 -16.61 -1.89 3.90
CA TYR A 374 -16.76 -2.51 2.58
C TYR A 374 -18.20 -2.46 2.04
N PHE A 375 -18.35 -2.33 0.72
CA PHE A 375 -19.63 -2.58 0.04
C PHE A 375 -19.65 -3.96 -0.63
N GLY A 376 -20.83 -4.55 -0.79
CA GLY A 376 -21.01 -5.81 -1.54
C GLY A 376 -20.88 -7.11 -0.74
N HIS A 377 -20.77 -7.05 0.59
CA HIS A 377 -20.46 -8.20 1.45
C HIS A 377 -21.33 -9.45 1.19
N SER A 378 -22.64 -9.28 1.02
CA SER A 378 -23.57 -10.42 0.83
C SER A 378 -23.62 -10.92 -0.62
N VAL A 379 -23.27 -10.10 -1.61
CA VAL A 379 -23.55 -10.32 -3.05
C VAL A 379 -23.09 -11.69 -3.52
N ALA A 380 -21.83 -12.05 -3.26
CA ALA A 380 -21.27 -13.32 -3.71
C ALA A 380 -22.01 -14.54 -3.11
N ASN A 381 -22.35 -14.48 -1.81
CA ASN A 381 -23.06 -15.56 -1.13
C ASN A 381 -24.52 -15.63 -1.54
N ASP A 382 -25.18 -14.50 -1.78
CA ASP A 382 -26.57 -14.45 -2.25
C ASP A 382 -26.68 -15.09 -3.64
N ILE A 383 -25.73 -14.82 -4.55
CA ILE A 383 -25.65 -15.47 -5.87
C ILE A 383 -25.50 -16.99 -5.72
N ALA A 384 -24.59 -17.43 -4.84
CA ALA A 384 -24.35 -18.85 -4.60
C ALA A 384 -25.59 -19.54 -4.03
N ASN A 385 -26.20 -18.95 -2.99
CA ASN A 385 -27.36 -19.48 -2.30
C ASN A 385 -28.61 -19.53 -3.19
N ALA A 386 -28.74 -18.59 -4.14
CA ALA A 386 -29.79 -18.60 -5.15
C ALA A 386 -29.53 -19.60 -6.29
N GLY A 387 -28.38 -20.28 -6.32
CA GLY A 387 -28.02 -21.22 -7.38
C GLY A 387 -27.71 -20.55 -8.72
N LEU A 388 -27.32 -19.27 -8.71
CA LEU A 388 -27.14 -18.44 -9.91
C LEU A 388 -25.70 -18.39 -10.43
N ALA A 389 -24.76 -19.09 -9.80
CA ALA A 389 -23.33 -19.02 -10.14
C ALA A 389 -23.02 -19.25 -11.63
N SER A 390 -23.74 -20.17 -12.30
CA SER A 390 -23.53 -20.49 -13.72
C SER A 390 -24.28 -19.57 -14.69
N THR A 391 -25.32 -18.88 -14.24
CA THR A 391 -26.23 -18.10 -15.10
C THR A 391 -26.09 -16.60 -14.96
N ILE A 392 -25.61 -16.11 -13.80
CA ILE A 392 -25.50 -14.67 -13.56
C ILE A 392 -24.54 -14.00 -14.53
N SER A 393 -24.91 -12.82 -15.02
CA SER A 393 -24.05 -12.00 -15.88
C SER A 393 -23.15 -11.08 -15.04
N VAL A 394 -22.06 -10.59 -15.64
CA VAL A 394 -21.21 -9.58 -14.98
C VAL A 394 -22.00 -8.29 -14.69
N PRO A 395 -22.80 -7.73 -15.63
CA PRO A 395 -23.66 -6.60 -15.33
C PRO A 395 -24.60 -6.79 -14.13
N ASP A 396 -25.24 -7.96 -13.99
CA ASP A 396 -26.14 -8.21 -12.84
C ASP A 396 -25.37 -8.22 -11.49
N ILE A 397 -24.10 -8.64 -11.50
CA ILE A 397 -23.23 -8.58 -10.32
C ILE A 397 -22.88 -7.12 -10.00
N ILE A 398 -22.57 -6.30 -11.01
CA ILE A 398 -22.31 -4.87 -10.84
C ILE A 398 -23.55 -4.16 -10.30
N ASP A 399 -24.74 -4.44 -10.82
CA ASP A 399 -26.00 -3.87 -10.32
C ASP A 399 -26.23 -4.26 -8.85
N SER A 400 -25.94 -5.52 -8.50
CA SER A 400 -26.03 -5.99 -7.10
C SER A 400 -25.04 -5.26 -6.17
N LEU A 401 -23.83 -4.97 -6.65
CA LEU A 401 -22.86 -4.15 -5.92
C LEU A 401 -23.36 -2.71 -5.76
N GLN A 402 -23.92 -2.11 -6.80
CA GLN A 402 -24.46 -0.76 -6.72
C GLN A 402 -25.58 -0.66 -5.68
N LEU A 403 -26.46 -1.66 -5.63
CA LEU A 403 -27.54 -1.75 -4.63
C LEU A 403 -27.03 -1.93 -3.20
N SER A 404 -25.79 -2.40 -3.01
CA SER A 404 -25.18 -2.56 -1.68
C SER A 404 -24.51 -1.29 -1.14
N LEU A 405 -24.23 -0.29 -1.99
CA LEU A 405 -23.59 0.96 -1.56
C LEU A 405 -24.34 1.68 -0.43
N PRO A 406 -25.68 1.84 -0.47
CA PRO A 406 -26.43 2.51 0.60
C PRO A 406 -26.27 1.85 1.98
N GLU A 407 -26.03 0.54 2.04
CA GLU A 407 -25.80 -0.16 3.30
C GLU A 407 -24.46 0.28 3.93
N ALA A 408 -23.38 0.24 3.15
CA ALA A 408 -22.06 0.71 3.58
C ALA A 408 -22.09 2.20 3.98
N GLN A 409 -22.83 3.02 3.22
CA GLN A 409 -23.05 4.44 3.53
C GLN A 409 -23.77 4.62 4.87
N GLY A 410 -24.79 3.80 5.16
CA GLY A 410 -25.48 3.79 6.45
C GLY A 410 -24.55 3.46 7.61
N TRP A 411 -23.68 2.46 7.45
CA TRP A 411 -22.66 2.10 8.43
C TRP A 411 -21.66 3.22 8.69
N ILE A 412 -21.19 3.91 7.64
CA ILE A 412 -20.30 5.07 7.75
C ILE A 412 -20.97 6.16 8.60
N MET A 413 -22.21 6.53 8.29
CA MET A 413 -22.91 7.60 9.01
C MET A 413 -23.23 7.25 10.46
N ALA A 414 -23.53 5.98 10.73
CA ALA A 414 -23.74 5.49 12.09
C ALA A 414 -22.46 5.60 12.94
N ASN A 415 -21.30 5.23 12.38
CA ASN A 415 -20.01 5.40 13.07
C ASN A 415 -19.58 6.87 13.16
N LYS A 416 -19.91 7.71 12.16
CA LYS A 416 -19.67 9.16 12.24
C LYS A 416 -20.40 9.77 13.43
N THR A 417 -21.63 9.31 13.69
CA THR A 417 -22.40 9.74 14.86
C THR A 417 -21.70 9.37 16.17
N VAL A 418 -21.14 8.16 16.26
CA VAL A 418 -20.34 7.75 17.43
C VAL A 418 -19.10 8.61 17.59
N ALA A 419 -18.33 8.81 16.51
CA ALA A 419 -17.13 9.65 16.52
C ALA A 419 -17.42 11.08 16.99
N ASN A 420 -18.46 11.72 16.43
CA ASN A 420 -18.92 13.05 16.84
C ASN A 420 -19.31 13.11 18.33
N ASN A 421 -20.02 12.09 18.84
CA ASN A 421 -20.45 12.05 20.24
C ASN A 421 -19.28 11.96 21.23
N HIS A 422 -18.14 11.44 20.78
CA HIS A 422 -16.91 11.31 21.57
C HIS A 422 -15.84 12.34 21.18
N ASN A 423 -16.14 13.28 20.29
CA ASN A 423 -15.20 14.27 19.77
C ASN A 423 -13.92 13.64 19.18
N LEU A 424 -14.10 12.58 18.40
CA LEU A 424 -13.05 11.88 17.67
C LEU A 424 -13.26 12.04 16.16
N ASP A 425 -12.17 11.98 15.40
CA ASP A 425 -12.26 11.83 13.95
C ASP A 425 -12.77 10.43 13.58
N LEU A 426 -13.45 10.32 12.44
CA LEU A 426 -13.70 9.03 11.79
C LEU A 426 -12.77 8.88 10.59
N ILE A 427 -11.99 7.80 10.54
CA ILE A 427 -11.12 7.44 9.42
C ILE A 427 -11.39 6.01 8.94
N VAL A 428 -10.82 5.63 7.81
CA VAL A 428 -10.91 4.25 7.27
C VAL A 428 -9.52 3.60 7.31
N TYR A 429 -9.40 2.43 7.95
CA TYR A 429 -8.17 1.63 7.95
C TYR A 429 -8.06 0.69 6.75
N GLU A 430 -9.21 0.34 6.18
CA GLU A 430 -9.34 -0.42 4.94
C GLU A 430 -10.73 -0.24 4.34
N GLY A 431 -10.85 -0.28 3.02
CA GLY A 431 -12.15 -0.21 2.38
C GLY A 431 -12.06 -0.42 0.87
N GLY A 432 -13.24 -0.54 0.27
CA GLY A 432 -13.42 -0.95 -1.12
C GLY A 432 -14.58 -1.95 -1.23
N GLN A 433 -14.51 -2.80 -2.25
CA GLN A 433 -15.48 -3.87 -2.49
C GLN A 433 -15.18 -5.13 -1.66
N HIS A 434 -16.23 -5.87 -1.27
CA HIS A 434 -16.18 -7.21 -0.70
C HIS A 434 -16.99 -8.18 -1.60
N LEU A 435 -16.52 -8.42 -2.80
CA LEU A 435 -17.08 -9.33 -3.80
C LEU A 435 -16.31 -10.65 -3.77
N VAL A 436 -16.49 -11.39 -2.68
CA VAL A 436 -15.85 -12.70 -2.44
C VAL A 436 -16.84 -13.63 -1.76
N ALA A 437 -16.85 -14.89 -2.18
CA ALA A 437 -17.66 -15.91 -1.53
C ALA A 437 -17.03 -16.36 -0.20
N THR A 438 -17.84 -16.73 0.78
CA THR A 438 -17.34 -17.16 2.10
C THR A 438 -17.93 -18.51 2.51
N GLY A 439 -17.35 -19.15 3.53
CA GLY A 439 -17.80 -20.44 4.04
C GLY A 439 -17.82 -21.53 2.97
N ASN A 440 -18.95 -22.24 2.85
CA ASN A 440 -19.09 -23.36 1.92
C ASN A 440 -19.04 -22.94 0.43
N ASN A 441 -19.16 -21.64 0.13
CA ASN A 441 -19.19 -21.13 -1.23
C ASN A 441 -17.80 -20.79 -1.80
N ILE A 442 -16.74 -20.82 -0.97
CA ILE A 442 -15.38 -20.42 -1.35
C ILE A 442 -14.85 -21.23 -2.54
N ASN A 443 -15.03 -22.56 -2.51
CA ASN A 443 -14.51 -23.47 -3.54
C ASN A 443 -15.43 -23.61 -4.76
N ASN A 444 -16.19 -22.55 -5.10
CA ASN A 444 -17.03 -22.51 -6.30
C ASN A 444 -16.25 -21.78 -7.41
N ASP A 445 -15.53 -22.52 -8.24
CA ASP A 445 -14.71 -21.98 -9.32
C ASP A 445 -15.52 -21.14 -10.31
N THR A 446 -16.71 -21.62 -10.69
CA THR A 446 -17.60 -20.92 -11.63
C THR A 446 -17.98 -19.54 -11.10
N LEU A 447 -18.39 -19.47 -9.83
CA LEU A 447 -18.70 -18.19 -9.17
C LEU A 447 -17.44 -17.33 -9.09
N THR A 448 -16.32 -17.87 -8.63
CA THR A 448 -15.05 -17.16 -8.50
C THR A 448 -14.67 -16.46 -9.80
N GLN A 449 -14.76 -17.14 -10.95
CA GLN A 449 -14.45 -16.52 -12.24
C GLN A 449 -15.40 -15.37 -12.60
N LYS A 450 -16.68 -15.45 -12.23
CA LYS A 450 -17.65 -14.36 -12.43
C LYS A 450 -17.35 -13.15 -11.53
N LEU A 451 -16.99 -13.38 -10.27
CA LEU A 451 -16.60 -12.32 -9.33
C LEU A 451 -15.30 -11.62 -9.77
N ILE A 452 -14.31 -12.39 -10.24
CA ILE A 452 -13.07 -11.86 -10.81
C ILE A 452 -13.37 -11.03 -12.06
N ALA A 453 -14.25 -11.52 -12.95
CA ALA A 453 -14.64 -10.77 -14.14
C ALA A 453 -15.34 -9.45 -13.79
N ALA A 454 -16.23 -9.44 -12.79
CA ALA A 454 -16.87 -8.21 -12.31
C ALA A 454 -15.87 -7.22 -11.70
N ASN A 455 -14.82 -7.70 -11.01
CA ASN A 455 -13.74 -6.83 -10.50
C ASN A 455 -12.88 -6.19 -11.60
N ARG A 456 -12.86 -6.76 -12.81
CA ARG A 456 -12.17 -6.22 -13.99
C ARG A 456 -13.08 -5.38 -14.88
N ASP A 457 -14.39 -5.40 -14.64
CA ASP A 457 -15.36 -4.68 -15.47
C ASP A 457 -15.20 -3.17 -15.28
N THR A 458 -15.26 -2.42 -16.39
CA THR A 458 -15.13 -0.96 -16.37
C THR A 458 -16.20 -0.27 -15.52
N ALA A 459 -17.37 -0.87 -15.30
CA ALA A 459 -18.41 -0.29 -14.44
C ALA A 459 -18.01 -0.26 -12.95
N MET A 460 -17.05 -1.08 -12.52
CA MET A 460 -16.49 -1.04 -11.16
C MET A 460 -15.89 0.34 -10.84
N TYR A 461 -15.35 1.04 -11.84
CA TYR A 461 -14.81 2.40 -11.70
C TYR A 461 -15.86 3.36 -11.11
N GLY A 462 -17.09 3.32 -11.64
CA GLY A 462 -18.17 4.21 -11.20
C GLY A 462 -18.57 3.95 -9.75
N LEU A 463 -18.65 2.68 -9.35
CA LEU A 463 -19.00 2.30 -7.98
C LEU A 463 -17.97 2.81 -6.95
N TYR A 464 -16.68 2.73 -7.28
CA TYR A 464 -15.64 3.28 -6.42
C TYR A 464 -15.69 4.81 -6.35
N CYS A 465 -15.93 5.49 -7.46
CA CYS A 465 -16.09 6.95 -7.46
C CYS A 465 -17.29 7.39 -6.62
N ASP A 466 -18.45 6.77 -6.76
CA ASP A 466 -19.64 7.05 -5.94
C ASP A 466 -19.36 6.83 -4.45
N TYR A 467 -18.63 5.76 -4.13
CA TYR A 467 -18.24 5.42 -2.77
C TYR A 467 -17.26 6.45 -2.16
N PHE A 468 -16.23 6.87 -2.90
CA PHE A 468 -15.31 7.91 -2.47
C PHE A 468 -15.97 9.27 -2.36
N ASP A 469 -16.81 9.65 -3.33
CA ASP A 469 -17.56 10.91 -3.30
C ASP A 469 -18.46 10.98 -2.06
N PHE A 470 -19.12 9.88 -1.70
CA PHE A 470 -19.88 9.81 -0.47
C PHE A 470 -18.99 10.03 0.76
N TRP A 471 -17.86 9.32 0.86
CA TRP A 471 -16.95 9.44 1.99
C TRP A 471 -16.43 10.88 2.16
N TYR A 472 -15.92 11.50 1.10
CA TYR A 472 -15.34 12.84 1.20
C TYR A 472 -16.39 13.94 1.35
N SER A 473 -17.61 13.75 0.84
CA SER A 473 -18.71 14.72 1.02
C SER A 473 -19.32 14.67 2.42
N ASN A 474 -19.30 13.50 3.07
CA ASN A 474 -19.97 13.27 4.35
C ASN A 474 -19.03 13.13 5.54
N VAL A 475 -17.78 12.72 5.37
CA VAL A 475 -16.80 12.56 6.45
C VAL A 475 -15.58 13.44 6.20
N GLY A 476 -14.91 13.27 5.06
CA GLY A 476 -13.82 14.16 4.62
C GLY A 476 -12.43 13.87 5.19
N ASN A 477 -12.29 12.87 6.06
CA ASN A 477 -11.01 12.48 6.67
C ASN A 477 -10.29 11.38 5.89
N LEU A 478 -9.17 10.87 6.42
CA LEU A 478 -8.32 9.86 5.75
C LEU A 478 -9.12 8.61 5.35
N PHE A 479 -8.99 8.24 4.07
CA PHE A 479 -9.45 6.94 3.55
C PHE A 479 -8.25 6.05 3.20
N CYS A 480 -7.97 5.00 3.99
CA CYS A 480 -6.98 4.00 3.60
C CYS A 480 -7.62 2.87 2.79
N HIS A 481 -7.21 2.69 1.53
CA HIS A 481 -7.66 1.55 0.72
C HIS A 481 -6.98 0.26 1.17
N PHE A 482 -7.70 -0.88 1.09
CA PHE A 482 -7.26 -2.13 1.74
C PHE A 482 -5.96 -2.73 1.20
N THR A 483 -5.75 -2.83 -0.11
CA THR A 483 -4.43 -3.31 -0.54
C THR A 483 -4.01 -2.80 -1.90
N SER A 484 -2.71 -2.57 -2.03
CA SER A 484 -2.02 -2.05 -3.21
C SER A 484 -2.11 -3.04 -4.39
N THR A 485 -1.24 -4.04 -4.42
CA THR A 485 -1.07 -4.94 -5.55
C THR A 485 -1.25 -6.39 -5.11
N GLN A 486 -2.33 -7.03 -5.56
CA GLN A 486 -2.58 -8.44 -5.26
C GLN A 486 -3.39 -9.10 -6.38
N ARG A 487 -2.95 -10.29 -6.80
CA ARG A 487 -3.69 -11.11 -7.76
C ARG A 487 -5.07 -11.51 -7.22
N TYR A 488 -6.06 -11.53 -8.11
CA TYR A 488 -7.41 -11.95 -7.77
C TYR A 488 -7.54 -13.49 -7.73
N THR A 489 -8.16 -14.00 -6.68
CA THR A 489 -8.33 -15.45 -6.44
C THR A 489 -9.70 -15.76 -5.81
N GLN A 490 -9.95 -17.03 -5.49
CA GLN A 490 -11.13 -17.43 -4.69
C GLN A 490 -11.16 -16.79 -3.29
N TRP A 491 -10.01 -16.33 -2.79
CA TRP A 491 -9.89 -15.64 -1.50
C TRP A 491 -10.16 -14.13 -1.60
N GLY A 492 -10.52 -13.65 -2.79
CA GLY A 492 -10.94 -12.28 -3.04
C GLY A 492 -10.14 -11.59 -4.13
N SER A 493 -10.65 -10.44 -4.51
CA SER A 493 -10.08 -9.55 -5.53
C SER A 493 -9.68 -8.21 -4.88
N TRP A 494 -8.83 -8.25 -3.87
CA TRP A 494 -8.63 -7.10 -2.97
C TRP A 494 -7.78 -5.97 -3.55
N GLY A 495 -6.72 -6.33 -4.31
CA GLY A 495 -5.77 -5.37 -4.87
C GLY A 495 -6.43 -4.28 -5.72
N LEU A 496 -5.90 -3.06 -5.62
CA LEU A 496 -6.16 -2.00 -6.60
C LEU A 496 -5.67 -2.39 -7.99
N MET A 497 -4.58 -3.17 -8.02
CA MET A 497 -3.95 -3.70 -9.22
C MET A 497 -3.64 -5.19 -9.01
N GLU A 498 -3.67 -6.00 -10.07
CA GLU A 498 -3.22 -7.40 -9.97
C GLU A 498 -1.69 -7.54 -10.07
N ASN A 499 -1.01 -6.55 -10.65
CA ASN A 499 0.45 -6.41 -10.74
C ASN A 499 0.82 -4.93 -11.00
N GLN A 500 2.10 -4.56 -10.84
CA GLN A 500 2.54 -3.17 -10.98
C GLN A 500 2.37 -2.57 -12.40
N GLN A 501 2.09 -3.39 -13.43
CA GLN A 501 1.82 -2.93 -14.78
C GLN A 501 0.32 -2.70 -15.05
N ASP A 502 -0.58 -3.11 -14.16
CA ASP A 502 -2.04 -3.06 -14.30
C ASP A 502 -2.63 -1.67 -14.01
N THR A 503 -2.06 -0.64 -14.63
CA THR A 503 -2.42 0.78 -14.44
C THR A 503 -3.78 1.17 -15.04
N LEU A 504 -4.41 0.26 -15.79
CA LEU A 504 -5.75 0.45 -16.36
C LEU A 504 -6.85 -0.25 -15.54
N ASN A 505 -6.50 -0.88 -14.41
CA ASN A 505 -7.48 -1.50 -13.52
C ASN A 505 -8.55 -0.48 -13.09
N PRO A 506 -9.86 -0.79 -13.22
CA PRO A 506 -10.92 0.16 -12.93
C PRO A 506 -10.87 0.70 -11.49
N LYS A 507 -10.39 -0.09 -10.53
CA LYS A 507 -10.22 0.36 -9.13
C LYS A 507 -9.10 1.38 -9.02
N TYR A 508 -7.91 1.07 -9.55
CA TYR A 508 -6.79 2.03 -9.54
C TYR A 508 -7.13 3.33 -10.29
N ARG A 509 -7.77 3.22 -11.46
CA ARG A 509 -8.24 4.37 -12.23
C ARG A 509 -9.19 5.27 -11.43
N SER A 510 -10.09 4.68 -10.63
CA SER A 510 -11.00 5.45 -9.79
C SER A 510 -10.28 6.28 -8.73
N LEU A 511 -9.15 5.80 -8.17
CA LEU A 511 -8.34 6.62 -7.26
C LEU A 511 -7.71 7.81 -7.99
N GLY A 512 -7.15 7.57 -9.19
CA GLY A 512 -6.58 8.64 -10.00
C GLY A 512 -7.57 9.76 -10.29
N ASP A 513 -8.75 9.38 -10.80
CA ASP A 513 -9.72 10.33 -11.33
C ASP A 513 -10.66 10.89 -10.25
N CYS A 514 -10.94 10.14 -9.17
CA CYS A 514 -11.87 10.52 -8.11
C CYS A 514 -11.20 10.83 -6.75
N ILE A 515 -9.87 10.71 -6.62
CA ILE A 515 -9.16 11.12 -5.39
C ILE A 515 -7.94 11.98 -5.74
N PHE A 516 -6.95 11.43 -6.46
CA PHE A 516 -5.68 12.09 -6.70
C PHE A 516 -5.84 13.40 -7.48
N SER A 517 -6.79 13.44 -8.42
CA SER A 517 -7.19 14.66 -9.16
C SER A 517 -7.69 15.81 -8.26
N PHE A 518 -8.14 15.52 -7.03
CA PHE A 518 -8.59 16.52 -6.05
C PHE A 518 -7.47 16.94 -5.07
N ASN A 519 -6.42 16.12 -4.95
CA ASN A 519 -5.25 16.39 -4.09
C ASN A 519 -4.12 17.07 -4.86
N THR A 520 -4.06 16.84 -6.15
CA THR A 520 -3.31 17.66 -7.08
C THR A 520 -4.01 18.99 -7.17
N THR A 521 -3.73 19.87 -6.20
CA THR A 521 -3.84 21.30 -6.48
C THR A 521 -3.07 21.48 -7.78
N LEU A 522 -3.71 22.03 -8.81
CA LEU A 522 -2.98 22.60 -9.95
C LEU A 522 -1.96 23.55 -9.32
N THR A 523 -0.73 23.08 -9.13
CA THR A 523 0.39 23.79 -8.52
C THR A 523 0.81 24.84 -9.53
N GLY A 524 -0.01 25.88 -9.61
CA GLY A 524 -0.01 26.76 -10.73
C GLY A 524 -0.38 26.07 -12.05
N PHE A 525 -1.23 26.64 -12.89
CA PHE A 525 -0.63 27.62 -13.78
C PHE A 525 0.43 28.39 -13.00
N ASP A 526 1.71 28.05 -13.18
CA ASP A 526 2.70 29.12 -13.26
C ASP A 526 1.93 30.21 -13.98
N THR A 527 1.62 31.32 -13.33
CA THR A 527 1.37 32.53 -14.08
C THR A 527 2.62 32.61 -14.92
N PRO A 528 2.59 32.20 -16.21
CA PRO A 528 3.78 32.24 -17.00
C PRO A 528 4.09 33.71 -16.94
N ASN A 529 5.29 34.02 -16.46
CA ASN A 529 5.90 35.31 -16.61
C ASN A 529 5.34 35.95 -17.87
N ASN A 530 4.47 36.95 -17.70
CA ASN A 530 3.47 37.44 -18.64
C ASN A 530 3.86 37.28 -20.12
N SER A 531 3.75 36.07 -20.67
CA SER A 531 4.12 35.72 -22.04
C SER A 531 2.94 35.01 -22.67
N THR A 532 1.97 35.85 -23.04
CA THR A 532 0.97 35.65 -24.10
C THR A 532 0.13 34.38 -24.00
N LYS A 533 -0.88 34.38 -23.11
CA LYS A 533 -2.12 33.63 -23.37
C LYS A 533 -2.67 34.08 -24.73
N ILE A 534 -2.84 33.13 -25.65
CA ILE A 534 -3.46 33.39 -26.95
C ILE A 534 -4.98 33.19 -26.85
N ASN A 535 -5.76 34.05 -27.49
CA ASN A 535 -7.20 33.87 -27.57
C ASN A 535 -7.52 32.96 -28.76
N VAL A 536 -8.32 31.92 -28.52
CA VAL A 536 -8.75 30.97 -29.55
C VAL A 536 -10.25 31.17 -29.80
N PHE A 537 -10.61 31.70 -30.96
CA PHE A 537 -12.01 32.09 -31.24
C PHE A 537 -12.37 32.04 -32.74
N PRO A 538 -13.65 31.93 -33.12
CA PRO A 538 -14.76 31.55 -32.24
C PRO A 538 -14.59 30.12 -31.72
N ASN A 539 -15.07 29.86 -30.51
CA ASN A 539 -15.10 28.53 -29.92
C ASN A 539 -16.32 28.42 -29.00
N PRO A 540 -17.37 27.68 -29.36
CA PRO A 540 -17.45 26.78 -30.52
C PRO A 540 -17.37 27.48 -31.89
N SER A 541 -16.95 26.75 -32.94
CA SER A 541 -16.81 27.24 -34.32
C SER A 541 -17.55 26.36 -35.33
N ASP A 542 -18.10 26.97 -36.37
CA ASP A 542 -18.76 26.27 -37.49
C ASP A 542 -17.77 25.93 -38.63
N GLY A 543 -16.47 26.17 -38.45
CA GLY A 543 -15.46 25.74 -39.45
C GLY A 543 -14.13 26.47 -39.46
N LEU A 544 -13.99 27.65 -38.86
CA LEU A 544 -12.72 28.38 -38.80
C LEU A 544 -12.44 28.87 -37.38
N VAL A 545 -11.20 28.68 -36.93
CA VAL A 545 -10.76 29.11 -35.60
C VAL A 545 -9.49 29.95 -35.73
N PHE A 546 -9.49 31.11 -35.10
CA PHE A 546 -8.39 32.06 -35.11
C PHE A 546 -7.59 31.98 -33.82
N LEU A 547 -6.27 32.08 -33.98
CA LEU A 547 -5.30 32.21 -32.90
C LEU A 547 -4.87 33.69 -32.83
N ASP A 548 -5.33 34.38 -31.81
CA ASP A 548 -4.99 35.77 -31.59
C ASP A 548 -3.83 35.90 -30.59
N PHE A 549 -2.66 36.13 -31.16
CA PHE A 549 -1.42 36.42 -30.46
C PHE A 549 -1.35 37.92 -30.21
N GLN A 550 -1.00 38.34 -28.98
CA GLN A 550 -0.89 39.77 -28.67
C GLN A 550 0.18 40.51 -29.50
N ASP A 551 1.17 39.79 -30.02
CA ASP A 551 2.21 40.35 -30.90
C ASP A 551 1.81 40.37 -32.40
N GLY A 552 0.64 39.82 -32.74
CA GLY A 552 0.10 39.73 -34.10
C GLY A 552 0.84 38.76 -35.04
N ARG A 553 1.84 38.01 -34.56
CA ARG A 553 2.68 37.15 -35.39
C ARG A 553 2.12 35.73 -35.48
N ALA A 554 2.27 35.08 -36.64
CA ALA A 554 1.95 33.67 -36.78
C ALA A 554 2.90 32.80 -35.95
N ARG A 555 2.40 31.65 -35.48
CA ARG A 555 3.17 30.62 -34.77
C ARG A 555 2.82 29.24 -35.32
N GLN A 556 3.71 28.29 -35.08
CA GLN A 556 3.44 26.89 -35.36
C GLN A 556 2.37 26.38 -34.40
N TYR A 557 1.41 25.62 -34.93
CA TYR A 557 0.40 24.91 -34.18
C TYR A 557 0.30 23.46 -34.64
N GLN A 558 -0.25 22.62 -33.77
CA GLN A 558 -0.61 21.24 -34.04
C GLN A 558 -2.09 21.04 -33.70
N LEU A 559 -2.84 20.36 -34.55
CA LEU A 559 -4.26 20.05 -34.33
C LEU A 559 -4.42 18.56 -34.05
N PHE A 560 -5.17 18.20 -33.01
CA PHE A 560 -5.44 16.83 -32.61
C PHE A 560 -6.95 16.58 -32.52
N ASP A 561 -7.38 15.34 -32.77
CA ASP A 561 -8.73 14.89 -32.46
C ASP A 561 -8.90 14.53 -30.97
N ALA A 562 -10.13 14.20 -30.57
CA ALA A 562 -10.50 13.83 -29.20
C ALA A 562 -9.78 12.59 -28.65
N THR A 563 -9.20 11.76 -29.52
CA THR A 563 -8.44 10.56 -29.13
C THR A 563 -6.95 10.83 -28.98
N GLY A 564 -6.51 12.07 -29.25
CA GLY A 564 -5.10 12.48 -29.20
C GLY A 564 -4.33 12.22 -30.50
N LYS A 565 -4.99 11.83 -31.60
CA LYS A 565 -4.34 11.63 -32.89
C LYS A 565 -4.05 13.00 -33.53
N LEU A 566 -2.81 13.20 -33.96
CA LEU A 566 -2.39 14.40 -34.70
C LEU A 566 -3.03 14.42 -36.10
N LEU A 567 -3.75 15.50 -36.39
CA LEU A 567 -4.43 15.75 -37.67
C LEU A 567 -3.60 16.67 -38.59
N GLU A 568 -2.99 17.71 -38.03
CA GLU A 568 -2.22 18.70 -38.80
C GLU A 568 -1.10 19.32 -37.95
N THR A 569 -0.02 19.76 -38.60
CA THR A 569 0.95 20.72 -38.05
C THR A 569 1.22 21.80 -39.08
N ASN A 570 1.04 23.08 -38.72
CA ASN A 570 1.15 24.20 -39.65
C ASN A 570 1.55 25.49 -38.92
N THR A 571 1.83 26.58 -39.65
CA THR A 571 2.18 27.89 -39.08
C THR A 571 1.18 28.94 -39.57
N GLY A 572 0.46 29.57 -38.64
CA GLY A 572 -0.60 30.50 -39.01
C GLY A 572 -1.29 31.14 -37.82
N ARG A 573 -2.36 31.87 -38.12
CA ARG A 573 -3.28 32.48 -37.14
C ARG A 573 -4.73 32.06 -37.36
N ALA A 574 -4.98 31.14 -38.29
CA ALA A 574 -6.29 30.63 -38.62
C ALA A 574 -6.17 29.14 -38.92
N ILE A 575 -7.11 28.36 -38.40
CA ILE A 575 -7.17 26.90 -38.48
C ILE A 575 -8.52 26.56 -39.10
N SER A 576 -8.47 25.86 -40.23
CA SER A 576 -9.69 25.33 -40.88
C SER A 576 -10.07 24.02 -40.22
N LEU A 577 -11.30 23.95 -39.73
CA LEU A 577 -11.94 22.73 -39.28
C LEU A 577 -12.99 22.26 -40.29
N LEU A 578 -13.17 22.95 -41.44
CA LEU A 578 -14.27 22.71 -42.39
C LEU A 578 -14.35 21.25 -42.85
N ASP A 579 -13.21 20.59 -43.04
CA ASP A 579 -13.14 19.20 -43.52
C ASP A 579 -13.21 18.13 -42.41
N LEU A 580 -13.35 18.54 -41.15
CA LEU A 580 -13.41 17.65 -39.99
C LEU A 580 -14.86 17.35 -39.57
N ALA A 581 -15.12 16.27 -38.84
CA ALA A 581 -16.46 16.00 -38.31
C ALA A 581 -16.81 16.97 -37.16
N GLU A 582 -18.11 17.18 -36.89
CA GLU A 582 -18.54 17.87 -35.66
C GLU A 582 -17.98 17.14 -34.43
N GLY A 583 -17.46 17.87 -33.45
CA GLY A 583 -16.82 17.25 -32.29
C GLY A 583 -15.74 18.06 -31.59
N LEU A 584 -15.04 17.39 -30.69
CA LEU A 584 -13.99 17.97 -29.84
C LEU A 584 -12.61 17.82 -30.48
N TYR A 585 -11.87 18.92 -30.51
CA TYR A 585 -10.49 18.99 -31.01
C TYR A 585 -9.59 19.74 -30.05
N PHE A 586 -8.28 19.52 -30.17
CA PHE A 586 -7.27 20.19 -29.36
C PHE A 586 -6.21 20.84 -30.25
N ILE A 587 -5.93 22.11 -30.01
CA ILE A 587 -4.87 22.85 -30.71
C ILE A 587 -3.71 23.04 -29.75
N ARG A 588 -2.54 22.54 -30.10
CA ARG A 588 -1.30 22.79 -29.36
C ARG A 588 -0.50 23.89 -30.05
N VAL A 589 -0.11 24.92 -29.31
CA VAL A 589 0.79 25.98 -29.77
C VAL A 589 1.85 26.17 -28.69
N GLU A 590 3.12 26.05 -29.07
CA GLU A 590 4.23 26.04 -28.10
C GLU A 590 3.97 25.01 -26.99
N ASN A 591 3.98 25.41 -25.71
CA ASN A 591 3.73 24.51 -24.57
C ASN A 591 2.26 24.48 -24.11
N HIS A 592 1.34 25.08 -24.87
CA HIS A 592 -0.06 25.22 -24.47
C HIS A 592 -1.00 24.43 -25.37
N THR A 593 -2.04 23.83 -24.78
CA THR A 593 -3.09 23.10 -25.49
C THR A 593 -4.44 23.78 -25.24
N TYR A 594 -5.18 24.04 -26.32
CA TYR A 594 -6.46 24.73 -26.32
C TYR A 594 -7.56 23.79 -26.80
N ARG A 595 -8.64 23.69 -26.02
CA ARG A 595 -9.83 22.91 -26.37
C ARG A 595 -10.70 23.68 -27.37
N VAL A 596 -11.11 23.04 -28.46
CA VAL A 596 -11.99 23.63 -29.48
C VAL A 596 -13.13 22.70 -29.84
N ILE A 597 -14.34 23.26 -29.97
CA ILE A 597 -15.54 22.52 -30.36
C ILE A 597 -15.90 22.95 -31.79
N LYS A 598 -15.88 21.99 -32.73
CA LYS A 598 -16.52 22.16 -34.04
C LYS A 598 -18.00 21.82 -33.90
N LYS A 599 -18.86 22.78 -34.22
CA LYS A 599 -20.30 22.58 -34.32
C LYS A 599 -20.70 22.00 -35.66
#